data_AF-Q2FSV5-F1
#
_entry.id   AF-Q2FSV5-F1
#
_cell.length_a   1.000
_cell.length_b   1.000
_cell.length_c   1.000
_cell.angle_alpha   90.00
_cell.angle_beta   90.00
_cell.angle_gamma   90.00
#
_symmetry.space_group_name_H-M   'P 1'
#
loop_
_entity.id
_entity.type
_entity.pdbx_description
1 polymer ?
#
loop_
_entity_poly.entity_id
_entity_poly.type
_entity_poly.pdbx_seq_one_letter_code
_entity_poly.pdbx_strand_id
1 'polypeptide(L)'
;MSMDISIQRSEGPLTLILSGRMDGFGAQQVAEAIRNDLRESDREIIFDLGGVDYISSAGLRVFQEVYRKIHERKGTVSLCQVGEFTQKVLKMGGFLQAFQIYPTLHEALTHSSTRPAGNAETNGIFTATHLTTGPVHLKVRGNISRVAAGEVMVQDFMKIPYEKGRYSVGIGAIGTDGSTISDLAGEMMELSGSVIWVPADGNKTPDFITSDIIEAGDLVQSGLFQVSYDGSMHAVLTIENLIKPVSLQTLYEEIFRFAEKTWPSWGGICFVTFQAGIEGVCSSDITSSLVRAAEKKQSEGTRPEEHKSLYYIPRKDNLLDTVSVDVLDPQYRGETLLGCGYIVDIPKAREKFPEDLLKRITLLPTPSHPSQLYAHLCGAVMHDIPWNPESDMEARITDGLLKGSLLAMHRLLGVTMIRSATIAIAPVTDIIPVQGS
;
A
#
# COMPACT_ATOMS: atom_id res chain seq x y z
N MET A 1 17.89 -47.34 16.25
CA MET A 1 18.72 -46.12 16.15
C MET A 1 17.77 -45.00 15.83
N SER A 2 17.66 -43.99 16.70
CA SER A 2 16.74 -42.85 16.53
C SER A 2 17.30 -41.84 15.55
N MET A 3 16.42 -41.11 14.89
CA MET A 3 16.78 -39.91 14.13
C MET A 3 17.15 -38.80 15.11
N ASP A 4 18.27 -38.10 14.88
CA ASP A 4 18.61 -36.86 15.58
C ASP A 4 18.21 -35.67 14.69
N ILE A 5 17.53 -34.70 15.29
CA ILE A 5 16.88 -33.57 14.59
C ILE A 5 17.22 -32.30 15.35
N SER A 6 17.99 -31.41 14.72
CA SER A 6 18.22 -30.06 15.22
C SER A 6 17.47 -29.06 14.34
N ILE A 7 16.72 -28.16 14.96
CA ILE A 7 15.93 -27.14 14.27
C ILE A 7 16.57 -25.79 14.52
N GLN A 8 16.81 -25.04 13.45
CA GLN A 8 17.34 -23.69 13.52
C GLN A 8 16.36 -22.70 12.90
N ARG A 9 16.17 -21.57 13.60
CA ARG A 9 15.38 -20.41 13.17
C ARG A 9 16.13 -19.14 13.57
N SER A 10 16.74 -18.47 12.60
CA SER A 10 17.39 -17.17 12.76
C SER A 10 17.17 -16.34 11.51
N GLU A 11 16.20 -15.41 11.55
CA GLU A 11 15.84 -14.43 10.49
C GLU A 11 15.80 -14.96 9.03
N GLY A 12 15.62 -16.26 8.84
CA GLY A 12 15.75 -16.95 7.54
C GLY A 12 14.91 -18.24 7.48
N PRO A 13 15.13 -19.11 6.47
CA PRO A 13 14.31 -20.29 6.24
C PRO A 13 14.34 -21.27 7.43
N LEU A 14 13.24 -22.00 7.63
CA LEU A 14 13.21 -23.07 8.62
C LEU A 14 14.25 -24.12 8.23
N THR A 15 15.26 -24.35 9.08
CA THR A 15 16.35 -25.28 8.76
C THR A 15 16.28 -26.49 9.68
N LEU A 16 16.19 -27.68 9.10
CA LEU A 16 16.24 -28.96 9.80
C LEU A 16 17.57 -29.64 9.49
N ILE A 17 18.40 -29.81 10.51
CA ILE A 17 19.66 -30.55 10.44
C ILE A 17 19.39 -31.97 10.92
N LEU A 18 19.60 -32.93 10.02
CA LEU A 18 19.17 -34.31 10.16
C LEU A 18 20.38 -35.24 10.23
N SER A 19 20.38 -36.13 11.22
CA SER A 19 21.41 -37.16 11.37
C SER A 19 20.83 -38.52 11.76
N GLY A 20 21.37 -39.60 11.17
CA GLY A 20 20.93 -40.97 11.37
C GLY A 20 20.13 -41.56 10.20
N ARG A 21 19.11 -42.36 10.50
CA ARG A 21 18.37 -43.16 9.50
C ARG A 21 16.93 -42.67 9.35
N MET A 22 16.58 -42.23 8.15
CA MET A 22 15.20 -41.86 7.78
C MET A 22 14.43 -43.08 7.22
N ASP A 23 14.34 -44.13 8.04
CA ASP A 23 13.49 -45.29 7.81
C ASP A 23 12.03 -45.02 8.26
N GLY A 24 11.19 -46.05 8.38
CA GLY A 24 9.79 -45.86 8.79
C GLY A 24 9.63 -45.15 10.14
N PHE A 25 10.52 -45.42 11.10
CA PHE A 25 10.48 -44.79 12.41
C PHE A 25 11.09 -43.39 12.37
N GLY A 26 12.27 -43.23 11.74
CA GLY A 26 12.89 -41.91 11.60
C GLY A 26 12.03 -40.92 10.82
N ALA A 27 11.29 -41.37 9.79
CA ALA A 27 10.37 -40.53 9.03
C ALA A 27 9.21 -39.99 9.89
N GLN A 28 8.69 -40.78 10.85
CA GLN A 28 7.66 -40.30 11.79
C GLN A 28 8.19 -39.19 12.69
N GLN A 29 9.43 -39.34 13.19
CA GLN A 29 10.07 -38.33 14.04
C GLN A 29 10.26 -37.01 13.27
N VAL A 30 10.70 -37.06 12.00
CA VAL A 30 10.86 -35.87 11.16
C VAL A 30 9.51 -35.23 10.83
N ALA A 31 8.49 -36.02 10.53
CA ALA A 31 7.15 -35.50 10.25
C ALA A 31 6.53 -34.79 11.47
N GLU A 32 6.78 -35.29 12.67
CA GLU A 32 6.36 -34.64 13.92
C GLU A 32 7.10 -33.32 14.17
N ALA A 33 8.42 -33.29 13.98
CA ALA A 33 9.21 -32.06 14.07
C ALA A 33 8.71 -31.00 13.08
N ILE A 34 8.47 -31.36 11.82
CA ILE A 34 7.88 -30.44 10.82
C ILE A 34 6.51 -29.96 11.27
N ARG A 35 5.65 -30.82 11.83
CA ARG A 35 4.31 -30.41 12.26
C ARG A 35 4.35 -29.38 13.39
N ASN A 36 5.30 -29.53 14.31
CA ASN A 36 5.44 -28.63 15.47
C ASN A 36 6.07 -27.30 15.09
N ASP A 37 7.01 -27.32 14.14
CA ASP A 37 7.82 -26.16 13.84
C ASP A 37 7.41 -25.44 12.55
N LEU A 38 6.85 -26.09 11.53
CA LEU A 38 6.44 -25.44 10.28
C LEU A 38 5.17 -24.59 10.49
N ARG A 39 5.32 -23.27 10.36
CA ARG A 39 4.25 -22.27 10.45
C ARG A 39 3.57 -22.09 9.11
N GLU A 40 2.36 -21.54 9.09
CA GLU A 40 1.64 -21.23 7.84
C GLU A 40 2.33 -20.16 7.00
N SER A 41 3.05 -19.25 7.63
CA SER A 41 3.83 -18.19 6.97
C SER A 41 5.15 -18.68 6.36
N ASP A 42 5.64 -19.87 6.71
CA ASP A 42 6.92 -20.34 6.20
C ASP A 42 6.78 -20.70 4.72
N ARG A 43 7.57 -20.02 3.88
CA ARG A 43 7.69 -20.26 2.44
C ARG A 43 8.97 -20.99 2.07
N GLU A 44 9.91 -21.11 3.00
CA GLU A 44 11.19 -21.74 2.73
C GLU A 44 11.61 -22.68 3.85
N ILE A 45 12.08 -23.85 3.44
CA ILE A 45 12.59 -24.87 4.35
C ILE A 45 13.83 -25.52 3.74
N ILE A 46 14.87 -25.64 4.55
CA ILE A 46 16.13 -26.30 4.19
C ILE A 46 16.26 -27.58 5.02
N PHE A 47 16.56 -28.68 4.34
CA PHE A 47 16.97 -29.92 4.99
C PHE A 47 18.46 -30.14 4.79
N ASP A 48 19.22 -30.12 5.88
CA ASP A 48 20.62 -30.55 5.88
C ASP A 48 20.69 -32.06 6.12
N LEU A 49 21.11 -32.78 5.08
CA LEU A 49 21.17 -34.24 5.05
C LEU A 49 22.58 -34.78 5.26
N GLY A 50 23.53 -33.95 5.70
CA GLY A 50 24.94 -34.34 5.86
C GLY A 50 25.18 -35.49 6.83
N GLY A 51 24.28 -35.70 7.80
CA GLY A 51 24.31 -36.84 8.72
C GLY A 51 23.37 -37.99 8.36
N VAL A 52 22.68 -37.94 7.21
CA VAL A 52 21.64 -38.94 6.86
C VAL A 52 22.23 -40.05 5.97
N ASP A 53 22.45 -41.20 6.59
CA ASP A 53 23.11 -42.36 5.94
C ASP A 53 22.13 -43.24 5.15
N TYR A 54 20.82 -43.10 5.39
CA TYR A 54 19.80 -43.94 4.78
C TYR A 54 18.44 -43.26 4.72
N ILE A 55 17.76 -43.35 3.57
CA ILE A 55 16.37 -42.92 3.39
C ILE A 55 15.54 -44.05 2.76
N SER A 56 14.34 -44.28 3.31
CA SER A 56 13.35 -45.22 2.77
C SER A 56 12.21 -44.51 2.02
N SER A 57 11.28 -45.27 1.44
CA SER A 57 10.07 -44.72 0.83
C SER A 57 9.22 -43.89 1.81
N ALA A 58 9.29 -44.17 3.12
CA ALA A 58 8.60 -43.37 4.13
C ALA A 58 9.21 -41.97 4.26
N GLY A 59 10.55 -41.85 4.19
CA GLY A 59 11.22 -40.56 4.23
C GLY A 59 10.92 -39.69 3.00
N LEU A 60 10.88 -40.30 1.81
CA LEU A 60 10.51 -39.59 0.58
C LEU A 60 9.09 -38.99 0.64
N ARG A 61 8.13 -39.70 1.27
CA ARG A 61 6.76 -39.18 1.46
C ARG A 61 6.73 -37.94 2.34
N VAL A 62 7.55 -37.89 3.38
CA VAL A 62 7.66 -36.69 4.25
C VAL A 62 8.12 -35.49 3.41
N PHE A 63 9.15 -35.65 2.59
CA PHE A 63 9.59 -34.56 1.70
C PHE A 63 8.53 -34.17 0.67
N GLN A 64 7.78 -35.12 0.13
CA GLN A 64 6.70 -34.84 -0.82
C GLN A 64 5.55 -34.05 -0.16
N GLU A 65 5.17 -34.38 1.07
CA GLU A 65 4.14 -33.66 1.81
C GLU A 65 4.56 -32.22 2.12
N VAL A 66 5.82 -32.03 2.52
CA VAL A 66 6.40 -30.70 2.75
C VAL A 66 6.45 -29.91 1.46
N TYR A 67 6.95 -30.52 0.38
CA TYR A 67 6.99 -29.90 -0.94
C TYR A 67 5.61 -29.41 -1.36
N ARG A 68 4.56 -30.23 -1.26
CA ARG A 68 3.19 -29.82 -1.60
C ARG A 68 2.76 -28.61 -0.78
N LYS A 69 2.94 -28.65 0.55
CA LYS A 69 2.53 -27.55 1.45
C LYS A 69 3.28 -26.24 1.17
N ILE A 70 4.59 -26.33 0.92
CA ILE A 70 5.44 -25.17 0.63
C ILE A 70 5.17 -24.64 -0.78
N HIS A 71 4.96 -25.51 -1.76
CA HIS A 71 4.65 -25.13 -3.13
C HIS A 71 3.27 -24.48 -3.27
N GLU A 72 2.26 -24.93 -2.49
CA GLU A 72 0.96 -24.23 -2.35
C GLU A 72 1.14 -22.78 -1.86
N ARG A 73 2.21 -22.49 -1.12
CA ARG A 73 2.60 -21.15 -0.65
C ARG A 73 3.55 -20.44 -1.60
N LYS A 74 3.77 -20.96 -2.82
CA LYS A 74 4.76 -20.51 -3.81
C LYS A 74 6.19 -20.46 -3.27
N GLY A 75 6.48 -21.31 -2.30
CA GLY A 75 7.75 -21.40 -1.61
C GLY A 75 8.72 -22.43 -2.20
N THR A 76 9.91 -22.53 -1.61
CA THR A 76 10.98 -23.42 -2.04
C THR A 76 11.38 -24.43 -0.95
N VAL A 77 11.67 -25.65 -1.38
CA VAL A 77 12.27 -26.69 -0.52
C VAL A 77 13.67 -26.99 -1.03
N SER A 78 14.65 -26.82 -0.15
CA SER A 78 16.07 -27.02 -0.47
C SER A 78 16.64 -28.18 0.33
N LEU A 79 17.52 -28.96 -0.30
CA LEU A 79 18.30 -30.02 0.34
C LEU A 79 19.78 -29.64 0.26
N CYS A 80 20.54 -29.86 1.33
CA CYS A 80 22.00 -29.71 1.26
C CYS A 80 22.74 -30.93 1.82
N GLN A 81 24.01 -31.05 1.43
CA GLN A 81 24.90 -32.15 1.85
C GLN A 81 24.31 -33.55 1.60
N VAL A 82 23.67 -33.73 0.44
CA VAL A 82 23.01 -34.99 0.08
C VAL A 82 24.06 -36.06 -0.26
N GLY A 83 24.20 -37.08 0.58
CA GLY A 83 25.11 -38.21 0.34
C GLY A 83 24.73 -39.05 -0.89
N GLU A 84 25.70 -39.79 -1.45
CA GLU A 84 25.54 -40.53 -2.71
C GLU A 84 24.36 -41.50 -2.74
N PHE A 85 24.14 -42.23 -1.64
CA PHE A 85 23.04 -43.20 -1.54
C PHE A 85 21.68 -42.48 -1.59
N THR A 86 21.51 -41.44 -0.77
CA THR A 86 20.31 -40.60 -0.71
C THR A 86 20.04 -39.94 -2.06
N GLN A 87 21.08 -39.46 -2.75
CA GLN A 87 20.96 -38.87 -4.08
C GLN A 87 20.48 -39.88 -5.13
N LYS A 88 21.00 -41.11 -5.12
CA LYS A 88 20.53 -42.20 -6.01
C LYS A 88 19.05 -42.51 -5.76
N VAL A 89 18.63 -42.60 -4.50
CA VAL A 89 17.24 -42.85 -4.11
C VAL A 89 16.31 -41.71 -4.56
N LEU A 90 16.69 -40.45 -4.34
CA LEU A 90 15.95 -39.28 -4.82
C LEU A 90 15.81 -39.25 -6.35
N LYS A 91 16.88 -39.65 -7.07
CA LYS A 91 16.87 -39.75 -8.54
C LYS A 91 15.89 -40.82 -9.04
N MET A 92 15.94 -42.01 -8.44
CA MET A 92 15.05 -43.11 -8.80
C MET A 92 13.58 -42.79 -8.53
N GLY A 93 13.29 -41.98 -7.49
CA GLY A 93 11.94 -41.52 -7.18
C GLY A 93 11.46 -40.32 -8.00
N GLY A 94 12.27 -39.75 -8.90
CA GLY A 94 11.90 -38.57 -9.70
C GLY A 94 11.89 -37.25 -8.92
N PHE A 95 12.38 -37.24 -7.68
CA PHE A 95 12.29 -36.10 -6.76
C PHE A 95 13.37 -35.03 -6.97
N LEU A 96 14.44 -35.34 -7.71
CA LEU A 96 15.51 -34.36 -7.96
C LEU A 96 15.03 -33.09 -8.66
N GLN A 97 13.96 -33.16 -9.44
CA GLN A 97 13.41 -31.98 -10.15
C GLN A 97 12.54 -31.10 -9.24
N ALA A 98 12.10 -31.63 -8.10
CA ALA A 98 11.22 -30.92 -7.16
C ALA A 98 12.01 -30.11 -6.11
N PHE A 99 13.29 -30.43 -5.89
CA PHE A 99 14.11 -29.84 -4.84
C PHE A 99 15.30 -29.07 -5.42
N GLN A 100 15.63 -27.92 -4.81
CA GLN A 100 16.93 -27.29 -5.02
C GLN A 100 17.98 -28.02 -4.19
N ILE A 101 19.11 -28.40 -4.78
CA ILE A 101 20.14 -29.20 -4.09
C ILE A 101 21.45 -28.44 -4.07
N TYR A 102 22.00 -28.28 -2.87
CA TYR A 102 23.21 -27.53 -2.62
C TYR A 102 24.32 -28.40 -2.00
N PRO A 103 25.60 -28.17 -2.34
CA PRO A 103 26.73 -28.84 -1.71
C PRO A 103 26.83 -28.62 -0.20
N THR A 104 26.51 -27.42 0.30
CA THR A 104 26.69 -27.04 1.70
C THR A 104 25.46 -26.33 2.26
N LEU A 105 25.28 -26.35 3.59
CA LEU A 105 24.24 -25.56 4.27
C LEU A 105 24.44 -24.05 4.02
N HIS A 106 25.67 -23.58 3.96
CA HIS A 106 25.98 -22.19 3.64
C HIS A 106 25.51 -21.81 2.23
N GLU A 107 25.74 -22.66 1.22
CA GLU A 107 25.23 -22.43 -0.14
C GLU A 107 23.70 -22.48 -0.20
N ALA A 108 23.08 -23.41 0.53
CA ALA A 108 21.62 -23.45 0.64
C ALA A 108 21.04 -22.19 1.29
N LEU A 109 21.70 -21.64 2.31
CA LEU A 109 21.29 -20.40 2.98
C LEU A 109 21.55 -19.15 2.14
N THR A 110 22.56 -19.15 1.28
CA THR A 110 22.81 -18.02 0.36
C THR A 110 21.87 -18.02 -0.84
N HIS A 111 21.35 -19.19 -1.24
CA HIS A 111 20.43 -19.34 -2.38
C HIS A 111 18.95 -19.53 -1.97
N SER A 112 18.65 -19.85 -0.72
CA SER A 112 17.33 -19.64 -0.12
C SER A 112 16.99 -18.17 -0.30
N SER A 113 15.79 -17.85 -0.79
CA SER A 113 15.44 -16.53 -1.33
C SER A 113 15.47 -15.46 -0.23
N THR A 114 16.67 -14.99 0.06
CA THR A 114 16.88 -13.55 0.11
C THR A 114 16.52 -13.04 -1.28
N ARG A 115 15.32 -12.42 -1.35
CA ARG A 115 14.90 -11.30 -2.21
C ARG A 115 15.71 -11.13 -3.51
N PRO A 116 15.10 -10.91 -4.69
CA PRO A 116 15.86 -10.42 -5.84
C PRO A 116 16.64 -9.19 -5.37
N ALA A 117 17.97 -9.26 -5.47
CA ALA A 117 18.87 -8.19 -5.11
C ALA A 117 18.70 -7.02 -6.09
N GLY A 118 17.61 -6.28 -5.95
CA GLY A 118 17.61 -4.85 -6.18
C GLY A 118 18.06 -4.22 -4.89
N ASN A 119 19.23 -3.57 -4.89
CA ASN A 119 19.84 -2.80 -3.78
C ASN A 119 18.87 -2.49 -2.64
N ALA A 120 18.73 -3.40 -1.67
CA ALA A 120 17.74 -3.23 -0.62
C ALA A 120 18.40 -2.57 0.58
N GLU A 121 18.08 -1.30 0.87
CA GLU A 121 18.56 -0.61 2.07
C GLU A 121 17.52 -0.68 3.18
N THR A 122 17.94 -1.06 4.39
CA THR A 122 17.14 -0.89 5.60
C THR A 122 17.26 0.56 6.09
N ASN A 123 16.15 1.29 6.15
CA ASN A 123 16.09 2.66 6.65
C ASN A 123 15.00 2.78 7.71
N GLY A 124 15.41 2.87 8.99
CA GLY A 124 14.49 3.05 10.11
C GLY A 124 13.47 1.92 10.23
N ILE A 125 12.23 2.19 9.82
CA ILE A 125 11.07 1.29 9.98
C ILE A 125 10.75 0.44 8.74
N PHE A 126 11.46 0.61 7.62
CA PHE A 126 11.22 -0.14 6.39
C PHE A 126 12.49 -0.63 5.70
N THR A 127 12.31 -1.60 4.82
CA THR A 127 13.29 -1.97 3.80
C THR A 127 12.87 -1.38 2.46
N ALA A 128 13.78 -0.68 1.79
CA ALA A 128 13.54 -0.09 0.48
C ALA A 128 14.08 -1.00 -0.62
N THR A 129 13.34 -1.20 -1.71
CA THR A 129 13.86 -1.78 -2.96
C THR A 129 13.77 -0.71 -4.04
N HIS A 130 14.92 -0.36 -4.62
CA HIS A 130 14.97 0.62 -5.70
C HIS A 130 14.46 0.04 -7.02
N LEU A 131 13.71 0.85 -7.75
CA LEU A 131 13.19 0.57 -9.09
C LEU A 131 13.86 1.50 -10.11
N THR A 132 13.40 1.44 -11.35
CA THR A 132 13.85 2.33 -12.42
C THR A 132 13.54 3.80 -12.11
N THR A 133 14.46 4.68 -12.47
CA THR A 133 14.31 6.13 -12.31
C THR A 133 13.85 6.78 -13.61
N GLY A 134 13.16 7.92 -13.49
CA GLY A 134 12.65 8.69 -14.63
C GLY A 134 11.89 9.95 -14.18
N PRO A 135 11.48 10.83 -15.10
CA PRO A 135 10.64 11.95 -14.73
C PRO A 135 9.28 11.47 -14.22
N VAL A 136 8.77 12.13 -13.19
CA VAL A 136 7.46 11.88 -12.58
C VAL A 136 6.71 13.19 -12.49
N HIS A 137 5.57 13.28 -13.17
CA HIS A 137 4.75 14.48 -13.19
C HIS A 137 3.46 14.26 -12.40
N LEU A 138 3.09 15.23 -11.56
CA LEU A 138 1.72 15.32 -11.07
C LEU A 138 0.87 16.07 -12.08
N LYS A 139 -0.12 15.41 -12.67
CA LYS A 139 -1.15 16.06 -13.49
C LYS A 139 -2.26 16.53 -12.58
N VAL A 140 -2.47 17.85 -12.55
CA VAL A 140 -3.40 18.49 -11.61
C VAL A 140 -4.54 19.14 -12.37
N ARG A 141 -5.76 18.66 -12.11
CA ARG A 141 -7.00 19.31 -12.54
C ARG A 141 -7.56 20.07 -11.34
N GLY A 142 -7.81 21.36 -11.51
CA GLY A 142 -8.47 22.19 -10.50
C GLY A 142 -7.49 22.84 -9.52
N ASN A 143 -7.99 23.21 -8.36
CA ASN A 143 -7.21 23.88 -7.31
C ASN A 143 -7.85 23.64 -5.94
N ILE A 144 -7.20 22.83 -5.09
CA ILE A 144 -7.73 22.48 -3.77
C ILE A 144 -7.87 23.70 -2.83
N SER A 145 -6.99 24.69 -2.94
CA SER A 145 -7.11 25.93 -2.16
C SER A 145 -8.37 26.73 -2.53
N ARG A 146 -8.75 26.74 -3.82
CA ARG A 146 -10.02 27.36 -4.26
C ARG A 146 -11.24 26.58 -3.77
N VAL A 147 -11.19 25.25 -3.80
CA VAL A 147 -12.24 24.39 -3.23
C VAL A 147 -12.41 24.68 -1.74
N ALA A 148 -11.32 24.71 -0.97
CA ALA A 148 -11.35 25.06 0.45
C ALA A 148 -11.82 26.50 0.70
N ALA A 149 -11.47 27.46 -0.16
CA ALA A 149 -11.98 28.82 -0.05
C ALA A 149 -13.50 28.92 -0.35
N GLY A 150 -14.09 27.94 -1.02
CA GLY A 150 -15.46 27.99 -1.52
C GLY A 150 -15.62 28.78 -2.81
N GLU A 151 -14.52 28.93 -3.57
CA GLU A 151 -14.47 29.62 -4.85
C GLU A 151 -14.74 28.64 -6.00
N VAL A 152 -15.84 27.90 -5.89
CA VAL A 152 -16.23 26.83 -6.81
C VAL A 152 -17.69 26.98 -7.24
N MET A 153 -17.94 26.63 -8.50
CA MET A 153 -19.26 26.60 -9.14
C MET A 153 -19.42 25.31 -9.95
N VAL A 154 -20.65 24.97 -10.34
CA VAL A 154 -20.94 23.79 -11.19
C VAL A 154 -20.12 23.80 -12.49
N GLN A 155 -19.91 24.98 -13.08
CA GLN A 155 -19.11 25.14 -14.30
C GLN A 155 -17.62 24.86 -14.13
N ASP A 156 -17.11 24.80 -12.90
CA ASP A 156 -15.70 24.50 -12.62
C ASP A 156 -15.42 22.99 -12.64
N PHE A 157 -16.46 22.13 -12.74
CA PHE A 157 -16.30 20.70 -12.90
C PHE A 157 -15.73 20.38 -14.27
N MET A 158 -14.59 19.69 -14.28
CA MET A 158 -13.95 19.26 -15.51
C MET A 158 -14.19 17.77 -15.71
N LYS A 159 -14.43 17.37 -16.96
CA LYS A 159 -14.51 15.96 -17.33
C LYS A 159 -13.14 15.31 -17.10
N ILE A 160 -13.16 14.15 -16.45
CA ILE A 160 -11.97 13.32 -16.24
C ILE A 160 -12.01 12.22 -17.30
N PRO A 161 -11.12 12.23 -18.32
CA PRO A 161 -11.08 11.18 -19.32
C PRO A 161 -10.66 9.86 -18.67
N TYR A 162 -11.08 8.72 -19.20
CA TYR A 162 -10.54 7.44 -18.76
C TYR A 162 -9.08 7.28 -19.20
N GLU A 163 -8.22 6.79 -18.30
CA GLU A 163 -6.86 6.38 -18.62
C GLU A 163 -6.59 5.02 -17.97
N LYS A 164 -6.15 4.05 -18.78
CA LYS A 164 -5.88 2.69 -18.32
C LYS A 164 -4.76 2.69 -17.27
N GLY A 165 -4.97 1.97 -16.17
CA GLY A 165 -3.96 1.81 -15.11
C GLY A 165 -3.68 3.09 -14.30
N ARG A 166 -4.49 4.15 -14.47
CA ARG A 166 -4.28 5.41 -13.75
C ARG A 166 -4.49 5.25 -12.25
N TYR A 167 -3.67 5.99 -11.50
CA TYR A 167 -3.87 6.25 -10.08
C TYR A 167 -4.13 7.73 -9.88
N SER A 168 -5.17 8.06 -9.13
CA SER A 168 -5.49 9.45 -8.81
C SER A 168 -6.29 9.59 -7.54
N VAL A 169 -6.26 10.78 -6.95
CA VAL A 169 -7.14 11.19 -5.84
C VAL A 169 -7.72 12.56 -6.13
N GLY A 170 -8.89 12.84 -5.60
CA GLY A 170 -9.54 14.12 -5.82
C GLY A 170 -10.94 14.21 -5.26
N ILE A 171 -11.62 15.26 -5.70
CA ILE A 171 -12.99 15.58 -5.35
C ILE A 171 -13.80 15.66 -6.63
N GLY A 172 -14.79 14.79 -6.74
CA GLY A 172 -15.58 14.67 -7.95
C GLY A 172 -16.83 13.82 -7.77
N ALA A 173 -17.48 13.54 -8.89
CA ALA A 173 -18.64 12.69 -8.98
C ALA A 173 -18.62 11.89 -10.28
N ILE A 174 -19.29 10.74 -10.25
CA ILE A 174 -19.47 9.87 -11.40
C ILE A 174 -20.96 9.60 -11.60
N GLY A 175 -21.41 9.57 -12.85
CA GLY A 175 -22.81 9.30 -13.20
C GLY A 175 -23.03 9.40 -14.70
N THR A 176 -24.29 9.38 -15.14
CA THR A 176 -24.63 9.42 -16.57
C THR A 176 -24.67 10.83 -17.17
N ASP A 177 -24.82 11.86 -16.33
CA ASP A 177 -24.84 13.28 -16.72
C ASP A 177 -24.03 14.10 -15.71
N GLY A 178 -23.00 14.80 -16.19
CA GLY A 178 -22.09 15.60 -15.36
C GLY A 178 -22.76 16.77 -14.64
N SER A 179 -23.87 17.31 -15.17
CA SER A 179 -24.56 18.44 -14.56
C SER A 179 -25.42 18.05 -13.35
N THR A 180 -25.90 16.81 -13.31
CA THR A 180 -26.82 16.32 -12.27
C THR A 180 -26.09 15.77 -11.04
N ILE A 181 -24.77 15.58 -11.14
CA ILE A 181 -23.95 14.92 -10.11
C ILE A 181 -23.05 15.89 -9.33
N SER A 182 -22.99 17.17 -9.68
CA SER A 182 -22.14 18.16 -9.00
C SER A 182 -22.48 18.33 -7.52
N ASP A 183 -23.76 18.14 -7.17
CA ASP A 183 -24.24 18.17 -5.79
C ASP A 183 -23.78 16.99 -4.93
N LEU A 184 -23.38 15.89 -5.57
CA LEU A 184 -22.89 14.68 -4.91
C LEU A 184 -21.36 14.64 -4.86
N ALA A 185 -20.68 15.68 -5.34
CA ALA A 185 -19.24 15.72 -5.42
C ALA A 185 -18.60 15.50 -4.05
N GLY A 186 -17.85 14.41 -3.96
CA GLY A 186 -17.23 13.93 -2.74
C GLY A 186 -15.86 13.32 -3.04
N GLU A 187 -15.32 12.58 -2.08
CA GLU A 187 -13.99 11.99 -2.20
C GLU A 187 -13.97 10.92 -3.30
N MET A 188 -12.98 11.00 -4.19
CA MET A 188 -12.83 10.09 -5.33
C MET A 188 -11.39 9.63 -5.43
N MET A 189 -11.21 8.33 -5.64
CA MET A 189 -9.91 7.71 -5.86
C MET A 189 -9.98 6.78 -7.07
N GLU A 190 -8.94 6.82 -7.89
CA GLU A 190 -8.71 5.83 -8.94
C GLU A 190 -7.53 4.94 -8.57
N LEU A 191 -7.74 3.63 -8.65
CA LEU A 191 -6.72 2.62 -8.44
C LEU A 191 -6.70 1.67 -9.64
N SER A 192 -5.60 1.66 -10.40
CA SER A 192 -5.46 0.84 -11.61
C SER A 192 -6.61 1.06 -12.62
N GLY A 193 -7.08 2.31 -12.74
CA GLY A 193 -8.20 2.69 -13.60
C GLY A 193 -9.60 2.32 -13.11
N SER A 194 -9.74 1.63 -11.97
CA SER A 194 -11.05 1.46 -11.31
C SER A 194 -11.31 2.65 -10.39
N VAL A 195 -12.56 3.10 -10.28
CA VAL A 195 -12.97 4.25 -9.47
C VAL A 195 -13.64 3.78 -8.19
N ILE A 196 -13.22 4.36 -7.07
CA ILE A 196 -13.92 4.29 -5.79
C ILE A 196 -14.32 5.71 -5.43
N TRP A 197 -15.61 5.94 -5.19
CA TRP A 197 -16.17 7.26 -4.94
C TRP A 197 -17.12 7.24 -3.76
N VAL A 198 -17.01 8.22 -2.86
CA VAL A 198 -17.95 8.41 -1.76
C VAL A 198 -18.77 9.67 -2.04
N PRO A 199 -20.06 9.54 -2.36
CA PRO A 199 -20.92 10.69 -2.59
C PRO A 199 -21.05 11.57 -1.34
N ALA A 200 -21.10 12.88 -1.53
CA ALA A 200 -21.34 13.85 -0.46
C ALA A 200 -22.83 13.95 -0.07
N ASP A 201 -23.51 12.82 0.06
CA ASP A 201 -24.94 12.71 0.38
C ASP A 201 -25.22 12.45 1.88
N GLY A 202 -24.16 12.27 2.67
CA GLY A 202 -24.21 12.01 4.10
C GLY A 202 -24.27 10.52 4.48
N ASN A 203 -24.44 9.62 3.51
CA ASN A 203 -24.55 8.17 3.77
C ASN A 203 -23.19 7.48 3.93
N LYS A 204 -22.09 8.13 3.51
CA LYS A 204 -20.71 7.61 3.62
C LYS A 204 -20.50 6.21 3.01
N THR A 205 -21.34 5.85 2.04
CA THR A 205 -21.28 4.54 1.38
C THR A 205 -20.48 4.70 0.09
N PRO A 206 -19.39 3.96 -0.11
CA PRO A 206 -18.61 4.05 -1.33
C PRO A 206 -19.29 3.28 -2.48
N ASP A 207 -19.26 3.87 -3.67
CA ASP A 207 -19.49 3.18 -4.93
C ASP A 207 -18.16 2.71 -5.52
N PHE A 208 -18.18 1.50 -6.10
CA PHE A 208 -17.05 0.92 -6.81
C PHE A 208 -17.41 0.66 -8.26
N ILE A 209 -16.65 1.27 -9.17
CA ILE A 209 -16.86 1.15 -10.61
C ILE A 209 -15.59 0.58 -11.22
N THR A 210 -15.73 -0.59 -11.84
CA THR A 210 -14.61 -1.28 -12.48
C THR A 210 -14.18 -0.58 -13.76
N SER A 211 -12.92 -0.78 -14.14
CA SER A 211 -12.30 -0.07 -15.26
C SER A 211 -12.96 -0.35 -16.62
N ASP A 212 -13.55 -1.53 -16.81
CA ASP A 212 -14.29 -1.92 -18.02
C ASP A 212 -15.58 -1.13 -18.22
N ILE A 213 -16.32 -0.83 -17.14
CA ILE A 213 -17.54 -0.01 -17.19
C ILE A 213 -17.19 1.42 -17.59
N ILE A 214 -16.09 1.95 -17.05
CA ILE A 214 -15.64 3.31 -17.35
C ILE A 214 -15.14 3.40 -18.79
N GLU A 215 -14.37 2.40 -19.24
CA GLU A 215 -13.85 2.34 -20.61
C GLU A 215 -14.98 2.26 -21.65
N ALA A 216 -16.10 1.61 -21.34
CA ALA A 216 -17.27 1.55 -22.19
C ALA A 216 -17.91 2.94 -22.45
N GLY A 217 -17.65 3.92 -21.57
CA GLY A 217 -18.10 5.31 -21.74
C GLY A 217 -19.54 5.58 -21.30
N ASP A 218 -20.19 4.62 -20.64
CA ASP A 218 -21.56 4.76 -20.12
C ASP A 218 -21.65 5.71 -18.92
N LEU A 219 -20.53 5.91 -18.22
CA LEU A 219 -20.41 6.80 -17.07
C LEU A 219 -19.42 7.94 -17.35
N VAL A 220 -19.82 9.14 -16.98
CA VAL A 220 -19.01 10.36 -17.05
C VAL A 220 -18.44 10.66 -15.67
N GLN A 221 -17.11 10.70 -15.60
CA GLN A 221 -16.40 11.22 -14.43
C GLN A 221 -16.20 12.72 -14.58
N SER A 222 -16.48 13.46 -13.50
CA SER A 222 -16.25 14.90 -13.42
C SER A 222 -15.68 15.27 -12.06
N GLY A 223 -14.77 16.24 -12.02
CA GLY A 223 -14.11 16.63 -10.78
C GLY A 223 -13.86 18.12 -10.68
N LEU A 224 -13.95 18.65 -9.45
CA LEU A 224 -13.48 19.98 -9.07
C LEU A 224 -11.98 20.00 -8.82
N PHE A 225 -11.44 18.86 -8.38
CA PHE A 225 -10.04 18.69 -8.07
C PHE A 225 -9.63 17.24 -8.35
N GLN A 226 -8.49 17.04 -8.99
CA GLN A 226 -7.89 15.72 -9.18
C GLN A 226 -6.37 15.85 -9.31
N VAL A 227 -5.65 14.95 -8.67
CA VAL A 227 -4.20 14.77 -8.86
C VAL A 227 -3.95 13.33 -9.27
N SER A 228 -3.38 13.15 -10.46
CA SER A 228 -2.87 11.87 -10.93
C SER A 228 -1.36 11.95 -11.12
N TYR A 229 -0.68 10.81 -11.12
CA TYR A 229 0.74 10.74 -11.45
C TYR A 229 0.94 10.24 -12.88
N ASP A 230 2.04 10.66 -13.49
CA ASP A 230 2.52 10.20 -14.79
C ASP A 230 4.02 9.92 -14.68
N GLY A 231 4.44 8.69 -14.99
CA GLY A 231 5.81 8.22 -14.79
C GLY A 231 5.86 6.82 -14.18
N SER A 232 6.97 6.47 -13.53
CA SER A 232 7.16 5.16 -12.89
C SER A 232 7.47 5.30 -11.41
N MET A 233 7.07 4.31 -10.62
CA MET A 233 7.50 4.20 -9.23
C MET A 233 9.02 3.97 -9.16
N HIS A 234 9.69 4.65 -8.23
CA HIS A 234 11.16 4.64 -8.11
C HIS A 234 11.66 3.78 -6.95
N ALA A 235 10.81 3.50 -5.98
CA ALA A 235 11.13 2.56 -4.91
C ALA A 235 9.87 1.92 -4.35
N VAL A 236 10.03 0.71 -3.81
CA VAL A 236 9.03 0.02 -3.00
C VAL A 236 9.56 -0.10 -1.58
N LEU A 237 8.84 0.46 -0.63
CA LEU A 237 9.15 0.41 0.79
C LEU A 237 8.29 -0.67 1.43
N THR A 238 8.91 -1.57 2.19
CA THR A 238 8.22 -2.66 2.86
C THR A 238 8.45 -2.58 4.37
N ILE A 239 7.35 -2.49 5.10
CA ILE A 239 7.24 -2.48 6.56
C ILE A 239 6.58 -3.79 6.96
N GLU A 240 7.32 -4.61 7.71
CA GLU A 240 6.83 -5.91 8.15
C GLU A 240 6.67 -5.94 9.67
N ASN A 241 5.48 -6.36 10.11
CA ASN A 241 5.20 -6.81 11.47
C ASN A 241 5.77 -5.92 12.60
N LEU A 242 5.44 -4.63 12.56
CA LEU A 242 5.88 -3.73 13.63
C LEU A 242 5.33 -4.17 14.99
N ILE A 243 6.20 -4.21 15.99
CA ILE A 243 5.83 -4.52 17.38
C ILE A 243 4.83 -3.47 17.91
N LYS A 244 5.04 -2.20 17.54
CA LYS A 244 4.13 -1.09 17.84
C LYS A 244 3.66 -0.47 16.52
N PRO A 245 2.35 -0.22 16.36
CA PRO A 245 1.87 0.45 15.16
C PRO A 245 2.45 1.86 15.07
N VAL A 246 2.58 2.36 13.85
CA VAL A 246 3.09 3.70 13.54
C VAL A 246 1.98 4.53 12.88
N SER A 247 2.00 5.84 13.13
CA SER A 247 1.09 6.75 12.45
C SER A 247 1.55 6.98 11.01
N LEU A 248 0.60 7.30 10.13
CA LEU A 248 0.94 7.67 8.77
C LEU A 248 1.81 8.94 8.72
N GLN A 249 1.62 9.89 9.64
CA GLN A 249 2.48 11.07 9.73
C GLN A 249 3.94 10.69 9.97
N THR A 250 4.22 9.82 10.94
CA THR A 250 5.59 9.33 11.19
C THR A 250 6.14 8.60 9.97
N LEU A 251 5.31 7.80 9.30
CA LEU A 251 5.70 7.14 8.06
C LEU A 251 6.12 8.14 6.97
N TYR A 252 5.34 9.20 6.74
CA TYR A 252 5.68 10.20 5.72
C TYR A 252 7.01 10.90 6.02
N GLU A 253 7.26 11.22 7.28
CA GLU A 253 8.53 11.82 7.73
C GLU A 253 9.71 10.90 7.44
N GLU A 254 9.57 9.59 7.66
CA GLU A 254 10.62 8.62 7.29
C GLU A 254 10.78 8.51 5.76
N ILE A 255 9.68 8.56 4.99
CA ILE A 255 9.74 8.57 3.52
C ILE A 255 10.48 9.81 3.02
N PHE A 256 10.26 10.98 3.63
CA PHE A 256 10.95 12.22 3.27
C PHE A 256 12.44 12.15 3.56
N ARG A 257 12.85 11.67 4.74
CA ARG A 257 14.27 11.47 5.06
C ARG A 257 14.94 10.49 4.10
N PHE A 258 14.25 9.42 3.74
CA PHE A 258 14.73 8.48 2.72
C PHE A 258 14.85 9.15 1.36
N ALA A 259 13.81 9.85 0.90
CA ALA A 259 13.80 10.51 -0.40
C ALA A 259 14.91 11.56 -0.52
N GLU A 260 15.15 12.35 0.52
CA GLU A 260 16.22 13.35 0.56
C GLU A 260 17.62 12.72 0.51
N LYS A 261 17.83 11.60 1.22
CA LYS A 261 19.09 10.85 1.18
C LYS A 261 19.32 10.17 -0.17
N THR A 262 18.27 9.61 -0.77
CA THR A 262 18.35 8.78 -1.98
C THR A 262 18.40 9.62 -3.26
N TRP A 263 17.66 10.72 -3.33
CA TRP A 263 17.52 11.53 -4.54
C TRP A 263 17.91 13.00 -4.26
N PRO A 264 19.16 13.40 -4.56
CA PRO A 264 19.64 14.76 -4.28
C PRO A 264 18.82 15.89 -4.92
N SER A 265 18.11 15.61 -6.02
CA SER A 265 17.24 16.56 -6.73
C SER A 265 15.76 16.47 -6.33
N TRP A 266 15.45 15.73 -5.26
CA TRP A 266 14.10 15.58 -4.76
C TRP A 266 13.56 16.92 -4.26
N GLY A 267 12.34 17.24 -4.70
CA GLY A 267 11.72 18.53 -4.50
C GLY A 267 10.71 18.58 -3.36
N GLY A 268 10.73 17.65 -2.40
CA GLY A 268 9.77 17.67 -1.30
C GLY A 268 8.40 17.07 -1.59
N ILE A 269 8.16 16.46 -2.76
CA ILE A 269 6.87 15.85 -3.12
C ILE A 269 7.07 14.41 -3.55
N CYS A 270 6.24 13.50 -3.04
CA CYS A 270 6.15 12.12 -3.50
C CYS A 270 4.69 11.76 -3.79
N PHE A 271 4.44 11.13 -4.95
CA PHE A 271 3.22 10.34 -5.13
C PHE A 271 3.44 8.96 -4.50
N VAL A 272 2.41 8.40 -3.89
CA VAL A 272 2.49 7.12 -3.21
C VAL A 272 1.28 6.24 -3.53
N THR A 273 1.52 4.95 -3.68
CA THR A 273 0.48 3.91 -3.69
C THR A 273 0.81 2.89 -2.61
N PHE A 274 -0.18 2.39 -1.90
CA PHE A 274 0.07 1.53 -0.76
C PHE A 274 -0.97 0.43 -0.58
N GLN A 275 -0.48 -0.67 -0.01
CA GLN A 275 -1.29 -1.64 0.70
C GLN A 275 -0.81 -1.69 2.15
N ALA A 276 -1.69 -1.50 3.13
CA ALA A 276 -1.32 -1.46 4.54
C ALA A 276 -2.26 -2.29 5.42
N GLY A 277 -1.72 -2.95 6.44
CA GLY A 277 -2.50 -3.57 7.51
C GLY A 277 -2.90 -2.53 8.55
N ILE A 278 -4.20 -2.43 8.81
CA ILE A 278 -4.81 -1.37 9.64
C ILE A 278 -4.80 -1.73 11.13
N GLU A 279 -4.43 -0.77 11.97
CA GLU A 279 -4.71 -0.80 13.43
C GLU A 279 -5.67 0.30 13.90
N GLY A 280 -5.96 1.27 13.03
CA GLY A 280 -7.02 2.24 13.23
C GLY A 280 -6.96 3.35 12.20
N VAL A 281 -8.04 3.53 11.44
CA VAL A 281 -8.22 4.63 10.49
C VAL A 281 -8.86 5.81 11.19
N CYS A 282 -8.24 6.97 11.01
CA CYS A 282 -8.86 8.26 11.29
C CYS A 282 -9.02 8.98 9.96
N SER A 283 -10.18 9.58 9.73
CA SER A 283 -10.53 10.16 8.43
C SER A 283 -11.07 11.58 8.55
N SER A 284 -11.10 12.27 7.41
CA SER A 284 -11.76 13.55 7.26
C SER A 284 -12.52 13.52 5.94
N ASP A 285 -13.77 13.10 5.97
CA ASP A 285 -14.53 12.79 4.76
C ASP A 285 -15.55 13.89 4.46
N ILE A 286 -15.72 14.23 3.19
CA ILE A 286 -16.76 15.16 2.72
C ILE A 286 -18.13 14.46 2.85
N THR A 287 -19.04 15.05 3.61
CA THR A 287 -20.37 14.44 3.88
C THR A 287 -21.55 15.28 3.39
N SER A 288 -21.30 16.43 2.77
CA SER A 288 -22.35 17.31 2.27
C SER A 288 -21.90 18.10 1.04
N SER A 289 -22.86 18.51 0.20
CA SER A 289 -22.60 19.20 -1.07
C SER A 289 -21.68 20.43 -0.90
N LEU A 290 -20.52 20.36 -1.55
CA LEU A 290 -19.57 21.47 -1.67
C LEU A 290 -20.17 22.66 -2.41
N VAL A 291 -20.93 22.39 -3.49
CA VAL A 291 -21.51 23.43 -4.34
C VAL A 291 -22.54 24.24 -3.56
N ARG A 292 -23.50 23.58 -2.91
CA ARG A 292 -24.53 24.26 -2.10
C ARG A 292 -23.91 25.04 -0.94
N ALA A 293 -22.87 24.49 -0.32
CA ALA A 293 -22.17 25.18 0.76
C ALA A 293 -21.42 26.44 0.26
N ALA A 294 -20.82 26.38 -0.93
CA ALA A 294 -20.18 27.51 -1.58
C ALA A 294 -21.19 28.60 -1.96
N GLU A 295 -22.31 28.24 -2.59
CA GLU A 295 -23.40 29.16 -2.93
C GLU A 295 -23.96 29.87 -1.70
N LYS A 296 -24.20 29.13 -0.62
CA LYS A 296 -24.65 29.68 0.66
C LYS A 296 -23.65 30.72 1.19
N LYS A 297 -22.35 30.39 1.23
CA LYS A 297 -21.29 31.29 1.69
C LYS A 297 -21.20 32.57 0.85
N GLN A 298 -21.42 32.48 -0.46
CA GLN A 298 -21.46 33.64 -1.36
C GLN A 298 -22.70 34.52 -1.12
N SER A 299 -23.86 33.90 -0.86
CA SER A 299 -25.14 34.60 -0.63
C SER A 299 -25.21 35.31 0.72
N GLU A 300 -24.58 34.76 1.77
CA GLU A 300 -24.62 35.32 3.13
C GLU A 300 -23.69 36.53 3.29
N GLY A 301 -22.73 36.72 2.37
CA GLY A 301 -21.69 37.75 2.45
C GLY A 301 -20.79 37.52 3.67
N THR A 302 -19.48 37.76 3.55
CA THR A 302 -18.58 37.72 4.71
C THR A 302 -18.98 38.78 5.74
N ARG A 303 -19.87 38.44 6.68
CA ARG A 303 -19.97 39.13 7.96
C ARG A 303 -18.87 38.56 8.85
N PRO A 304 -17.86 39.34 9.23
CA PRO A 304 -16.94 38.91 10.26
C PRO A 304 -17.72 38.92 11.57
N GLU A 305 -18.16 37.75 12.03
CA GLU A 305 -18.69 37.63 13.38
C GLU A 305 -17.53 37.76 14.37
N GLU A 306 -17.37 38.96 14.92
CA GLU A 306 -16.62 39.19 16.16
C GLU A 306 -17.38 38.62 17.36
N HIS A 307 -17.53 37.30 17.44
CA HIS A 307 -17.98 36.65 18.66
C HIS A 307 -16.79 36.10 19.44
N LYS A 308 -16.37 36.86 20.45
CA LYS A 308 -15.52 36.38 21.55
C LYS A 308 -16.35 35.45 22.44
N SER A 309 -16.53 34.21 22.01
CA SER A 309 -16.95 33.13 22.92
C SER A 309 -15.79 32.81 23.85
N LEU A 310 -16.06 32.76 25.16
CA LEU A 310 -15.12 32.29 26.20
C LEU A 310 -14.90 30.77 26.16
N TYR A 311 -15.67 30.06 25.33
CA TYR A 311 -15.51 28.63 25.06
C TYR A 311 -14.81 28.43 23.72
N TYR A 312 -13.73 27.66 23.72
CA TYR A 312 -13.04 27.21 22.51
C TYR A 312 -14.00 26.35 21.69
N ILE A 313 -14.63 26.95 20.68
CA ILE A 313 -15.32 26.24 19.61
C ILE A 313 -14.26 26.03 18.52
N PRO A 314 -13.97 24.78 18.10
CA PRO A 314 -13.09 24.54 16.97
C PRO A 314 -13.64 25.30 15.77
N ARG A 315 -12.88 26.28 15.26
CA ARG A 315 -13.26 26.98 14.03
C ARG A 315 -13.00 26.02 12.87
N LYS A 316 -14.01 25.78 12.06
CA LYS A 316 -13.83 25.20 10.74
C LYS A 316 -13.31 26.34 9.86
N ASP A 317 -12.01 26.36 9.62
CA ASP A 317 -11.30 27.53 9.11
C ASP A 317 -11.56 27.78 7.61
N ASN A 318 -12.05 26.76 6.90
CA ASN A 318 -12.39 26.86 5.48
C ASN A 318 -13.67 26.05 5.11
N LEU A 319 -14.13 26.18 3.86
CA LEU A 319 -15.36 25.52 3.38
C LEU A 319 -15.23 23.99 3.39
N LEU A 320 -14.07 23.46 3.02
CA LEU A 320 -13.83 22.02 2.98
C LEU A 320 -13.96 21.43 4.39
N ASP A 321 -13.40 22.10 5.40
CA ASP A 321 -13.59 21.70 6.80
C ASP A 321 -15.08 21.72 7.16
N THR A 322 -15.81 22.76 6.72
CA THR A 322 -17.26 22.95 6.98
C THR A 322 -18.08 21.75 6.53
N VAL A 323 -17.85 21.27 5.31
CA VAL A 323 -18.60 20.15 4.72
C VAL A 323 -18.05 18.76 5.07
N SER A 324 -16.90 18.71 5.74
CA SER A 324 -16.25 17.46 6.15
C SER A 324 -16.56 17.09 7.61
N VAL A 325 -16.45 15.80 7.90
CA VAL A 325 -16.52 15.25 9.27
C VAL A 325 -15.22 14.53 9.59
N ASP A 326 -14.52 15.04 10.61
CA ASP A 326 -13.33 14.41 11.14
C ASP A 326 -13.70 13.29 12.12
N VAL A 327 -13.20 12.08 11.84
CA VAL A 327 -13.32 10.92 12.71
C VAL A 327 -11.94 10.65 13.30
N LEU A 328 -11.74 11.08 14.54
CA LEU A 328 -10.47 10.92 15.27
C LEU A 328 -10.44 9.69 16.17
N ASP A 329 -11.61 9.09 16.45
CA ASP A 329 -11.69 7.80 17.12
C ASP A 329 -11.36 6.69 16.12
N PRO A 330 -10.28 5.90 16.32
CA PRO A 330 -9.80 4.99 15.29
C PRO A 330 -10.80 3.89 14.96
N GLN A 331 -11.16 3.78 13.68
CA GLN A 331 -12.05 2.76 13.14
C GLN A 331 -11.27 1.64 12.43
N TYR A 332 -11.85 0.44 12.33
CA TYR A 332 -11.27 -0.73 11.65
C TYR A 332 -9.98 -1.26 12.29
N ARG A 333 -9.86 -2.59 12.42
CA ARG A 333 -8.69 -3.28 12.95
C ARG A 333 -8.56 -4.65 12.30
N GLY A 334 -7.41 -4.88 11.67
CA GLY A 334 -7.11 -6.14 10.99
C GLY A 334 -7.52 -6.17 9.52
N GLU A 335 -8.30 -5.20 9.03
CA GLU A 335 -8.54 -4.99 7.60
C GLU A 335 -7.31 -4.46 6.86
N THR A 336 -7.39 -4.45 5.54
CA THR A 336 -6.35 -3.94 4.64
C THR A 336 -6.77 -2.62 4.02
N LEU A 337 -5.92 -1.61 4.08
CA LEU A 337 -6.05 -0.41 3.25
C LEU A 337 -5.40 -0.63 1.90
N LEU A 338 -6.13 -0.34 0.82
CA LEU A 338 -5.57 -0.11 -0.52
C LEU A 338 -5.76 1.36 -0.87
N GLY A 339 -4.71 2.04 -1.27
CA GLY A 339 -4.84 3.47 -1.52
C GLY A 339 -3.72 4.09 -2.33
N CYS A 340 -3.93 5.35 -2.66
CA CYS A 340 -2.93 6.19 -3.28
C CYS A 340 -3.14 7.66 -2.91
N GLY A 341 -2.21 8.49 -3.36
CA GLY A 341 -2.29 9.94 -3.26
C GLY A 341 -0.89 10.52 -3.23
N TYR A 342 -0.73 11.67 -2.58
CA TYR A 342 0.56 12.35 -2.54
C TYR A 342 0.82 13.00 -1.19
N ILE A 343 2.11 13.13 -0.88
CA ILE A 343 2.65 13.71 0.34
C ILE A 343 3.62 14.82 -0.03
N VAL A 344 3.59 15.90 0.74
CA VAL A 344 4.32 17.15 0.50
C VAL A 344 5.02 17.61 1.77
N ASP A 345 6.35 17.67 1.73
CA ASP A 345 7.18 18.45 2.62
C ASP A 345 7.13 19.91 2.14
N ILE A 346 6.31 20.75 2.80
CA ILE A 346 6.04 22.11 2.30
C ILE A 346 7.30 22.98 2.28
N PRO A 347 8.15 23.01 3.31
CA PRO A 347 9.42 23.74 3.28
C PRO A 347 10.27 23.35 2.08
N LYS A 348 10.49 22.04 1.87
CA LYS A 348 11.31 21.55 0.76
C LYS A 348 10.67 21.83 -0.59
N ALA A 349 9.34 21.68 -0.70
CA ALA A 349 8.61 21.94 -1.93
C ALA A 349 8.65 23.40 -2.35
N ARG A 350 8.64 24.35 -1.40
CA ARG A 350 8.78 25.78 -1.68
C ARG A 350 10.14 26.18 -2.24
N GLU A 351 11.19 25.37 -2.02
CA GLU A 351 12.51 25.62 -2.61
C GLU A 351 12.54 25.35 -4.12
N LYS A 352 11.68 24.44 -4.61
CA LYS A 352 11.68 23.97 -6.01
C LYS A 352 10.48 24.42 -6.82
N PHE A 353 9.28 24.40 -6.24
CA PHE A 353 8.03 24.60 -6.96
C PHE A 353 7.46 26.01 -6.72
N PRO A 354 6.94 26.67 -7.77
CA PRO A 354 6.20 27.92 -7.64
C PRO A 354 5.02 27.83 -6.66
N GLU A 355 4.78 28.89 -5.90
CA GLU A 355 3.74 28.93 -4.87
C GLU A 355 2.32 28.74 -5.44
N ASP A 356 2.06 29.23 -6.66
CA ASP A 356 0.77 29.06 -7.34
C ASP A 356 0.49 27.58 -7.69
N LEU A 357 1.52 26.82 -8.08
CA LEU A 357 1.40 25.38 -8.30
C LEU A 357 1.21 24.62 -6.98
N LEU A 358 1.95 24.99 -5.93
CA LEU A 358 1.78 24.37 -4.60
C LEU A 358 0.38 24.60 -4.04
N LYS A 359 -0.19 25.81 -4.18
CA LYS A 359 -1.57 26.10 -3.75
C LYS A 359 -2.62 25.25 -4.46
N ARG A 360 -2.35 24.79 -5.69
CA ARG A 360 -3.29 23.91 -6.41
C ARG A 360 -3.42 22.54 -5.78
N ILE A 361 -2.37 22.03 -5.14
CA ILE A 361 -2.32 20.68 -4.57
C ILE A 361 -2.23 20.65 -3.04
N THR A 362 -2.02 21.77 -2.36
CA THR A 362 -1.91 21.82 -0.89
C THR A 362 -2.84 22.86 -0.30
N LEU A 363 -3.32 22.58 0.92
CA LEU A 363 -3.85 23.61 1.81
C LEU A 363 -2.68 24.12 2.65
N LEU A 364 -2.02 25.18 2.18
CA LEU A 364 -0.82 25.71 2.82
C LEU A 364 -1.14 26.15 4.26
N PRO A 365 -0.49 25.56 5.28
CA PRO A 365 -0.73 25.94 6.65
C PRO A 365 -0.13 27.32 6.94
N THR A 366 -0.58 27.95 8.01
CA THR A 366 0.05 29.18 8.50
C THR A 366 1.51 28.90 8.90
N PRO A 367 2.43 29.88 8.79
CA PRO A 367 3.85 29.67 9.15
C PRO A 367 4.07 29.19 10.59
N SER A 368 3.12 29.44 11.49
CA SER A 368 3.12 29.02 12.89
C SER A 368 2.55 27.62 13.13
N HIS A 369 2.03 26.94 12.10
CA HIS A 369 1.41 25.63 12.25
C HIS A 369 2.48 24.58 12.60
N PRO A 370 2.23 23.70 13.60
CA PRO A 370 3.23 22.79 14.14
C PRO A 370 3.67 21.70 13.16
N SER A 371 2.81 21.34 12.21
CA SER A 371 3.15 20.46 11.10
C SER A 371 3.26 21.27 9.81
N GLN A 372 4.39 21.13 9.12
CA GLN A 372 4.61 21.70 7.79
C GLN A 372 4.52 20.62 6.70
N LEU A 373 3.82 19.52 7.00
CA LEU A 373 3.55 18.42 6.10
C LEU A 373 2.11 18.53 5.60
N TYR A 374 1.90 18.27 4.32
CA TYR A 374 0.57 18.07 3.74
C TYR A 374 0.48 16.68 3.09
N ALA A 375 -0.66 16.03 3.23
CA ALA A 375 -0.96 14.77 2.58
C ALA A 375 -2.40 14.80 2.07
N HIS A 376 -2.60 14.31 0.85
CA HIS A 376 -3.92 14.01 0.32
C HIS A 376 -3.91 12.55 -0.10
N LEU A 377 -4.38 11.69 0.81
CA LEU A 377 -4.35 10.25 0.65
C LEU A 377 -5.75 9.71 0.84
N CYS A 378 -6.16 8.87 -0.10
CA CYS A 378 -7.39 8.13 -0.03
C CYS A 378 -7.05 6.65 0.17
N GLY A 379 -7.89 5.96 0.94
CA GLY A 379 -7.72 4.55 1.20
C GLY A 379 -9.06 3.83 1.24
N ALA A 380 -9.17 2.77 0.45
CA ALA A 380 -10.24 1.81 0.50
C ALA A 380 -9.95 0.78 1.60
N VAL A 381 -10.89 0.64 2.54
CA VAL A 381 -10.85 -0.37 3.59
C VAL A 381 -11.43 -1.66 3.04
N MET A 382 -10.60 -2.68 2.98
CA MET A 382 -10.89 -3.95 2.34
C MET A 382 -10.82 -5.10 3.35
N HIS A 383 -11.81 -5.99 3.28
CA HIS A 383 -11.80 -7.27 3.98
C HIS A 383 -11.29 -8.39 3.06
N ASP A 384 -10.80 -9.48 3.65
CA ASP A 384 -10.36 -10.71 2.96
C ASP A 384 -9.24 -10.56 1.92
N ILE A 385 -8.38 -9.54 2.07
CA ILE A 385 -7.18 -9.40 1.24
C ILE A 385 -5.99 -10.09 1.92
N PRO A 386 -5.40 -11.14 1.32
CA PRO A 386 -4.21 -11.77 1.88
C PRO A 386 -3.01 -10.82 1.81
N TRP A 387 -2.26 -10.74 2.90
CA TRP A 387 -0.96 -10.06 2.90
C TRP A 387 0.06 -10.86 2.09
N ASN A 388 0.51 -10.31 0.97
CA ASN A 388 1.56 -10.90 0.14
C ASN A 388 2.59 -9.83 -0.30
N PRO A 389 3.65 -9.60 0.48
CA PRO A 389 4.63 -8.55 0.21
C PRO A 389 5.49 -8.83 -1.04
N GLU A 390 5.54 -10.08 -1.50
CA GLU A 390 6.38 -10.54 -2.63
C GLU A 390 5.74 -10.34 -4.01
N SER A 391 4.42 -10.14 -4.08
CA SER A 391 3.76 -9.82 -5.35
C SER A 391 3.99 -8.37 -5.74
N ASP A 392 4.08 -8.12 -7.04
CA ASP A 392 4.11 -6.78 -7.62
C ASP A 392 2.96 -5.90 -7.07
N MET A 393 3.23 -4.62 -6.83
CA MET A 393 2.29 -3.70 -6.22
C MET A 393 1.01 -3.55 -7.04
N GLU A 394 1.14 -3.42 -8.36
CA GLU A 394 -0.01 -3.21 -9.25
C GLU A 394 -0.87 -4.48 -9.29
N ALA A 395 -0.23 -5.65 -9.34
CA ALA A 395 -0.93 -6.92 -9.24
C ALA A 395 -1.68 -7.05 -7.90
N ARG A 396 -1.09 -6.64 -6.78
CA ARG A 396 -1.72 -6.68 -5.45
C ARG A 396 -2.95 -5.78 -5.35
N ILE A 397 -2.83 -4.55 -5.83
CA ILE A 397 -3.94 -3.60 -5.81
C ILE A 397 -5.07 -4.13 -6.69
N THR A 398 -4.76 -4.59 -7.91
CA THR A 398 -5.75 -5.13 -8.85
C THR A 398 -6.43 -6.39 -8.30
N ASP A 399 -5.66 -7.36 -7.79
CA ASP A 399 -6.21 -8.58 -7.18
C ASP A 399 -7.04 -8.25 -5.93
N GLY A 400 -6.57 -7.30 -5.12
CA GLY A 400 -7.24 -6.87 -3.91
C GLY A 400 -8.60 -6.23 -4.18
N LEU A 401 -8.68 -5.37 -5.21
CA LEU A 401 -9.94 -4.77 -5.65
C LEU A 401 -10.92 -5.79 -6.23
N LEU A 402 -10.43 -6.82 -6.91
CA LEU A 402 -11.28 -7.85 -7.53
C LEU A 402 -11.75 -8.93 -6.55
N LYS A 403 -10.92 -9.30 -5.57
CA LYS A 403 -11.17 -10.44 -4.68
C LYS A 403 -11.61 -10.03 -3.28
N GLY A 404 -11.22 -8.84 -2.83
CA GLY A 404 -11.55 -8.33 -1.50
C GLY A 404 -12.97 -7.74 -1.45
N SER A 405 -13.49 -7.60 -0.23
CA SER A 405 -14.77 -6.92 0.00
C SER A 405 -14.52 -5.47 0.42
N LEU A 406 -15.03 -4.51 -0.36
CA LEU A 406 -14.97 -3.09 -0.02
C LEU A 406 -15.93 -2.76 1.13
N LEU A 407 -15.39 -2.25 2.25
CA LEU A 407 -16.18 -1.85 3.41
C LEU A 407 -16.44 -0.34 3.43
N ALA A 408 -15.40 0.43 3.14
CA ALA A 408 -15.44 1.89 3.19
C ALA A 408 -14.31 2.47 2.33
N MET A 409 -14.40 3.76 2.03
CA MET A 409 -13.27 4.54 1.50
C MET A 409 -13.21 5.86 2.26
N HIS A 410 -11.98 6.26 2.61
CA HIS A 410 -11.74 7.40 3.47
C HIS A 410 -10.61 8.27 2.93
N ARG A 411 -10.74 9.58 3.13
CA ARG A 411 -9.58 10.48 3.08
C ARG A 411 -8.85 10.40 4.42
N LEU A 412 -7.62 9.89 4.38
CA LEU A 412 -6.87 9.48 5.56
C LEU A 412 -6.23 10.68 6.27
N LEU A 413 -6.39 10.73 7.59
CA LEU A 413 -5.65 11.63 8.45
C LEU A 413 -4.30 11.03 8.85
N GLY A 414 -3.30 11.90 9.10
CA GLY A 414 -1.95 11.50 9.49
C GLY A 414 -1.87 10.70 10.80
N VAL A 415 -2.90 10.80 11.66
CA VAL A 415 -3.01 10.03 12.91
C VAL A 415 -3.52 8.59 12.71
N THR A 416 -3.88 8.21 11.48
CA THR A 416 -4.18 6.81 11.12
C THR A 416 -3.00 5.92 11.44
N MET A 417 -3.27 4.76 12.05
CA MET A 417 -2.27 3.82 12.55
C MET A 417 -2.22 2.56 11.68
N ILE A 418 -0.99 2.20 11.29
CA ILE A 418 -0.70 0.99 10.49
C ILE A 418 0.30 0.08 11.22
N ARG A 419 0.21 -1.22 10.96
CA ARG A 419 1.14 -2.23 11.52
C ARG A 419 2.15 -2.75 10.50
N SER A 420 1.71 -2.85 9.25
CA SER A 420 2.51 -3.28 8.11
C SER A 420 2.09 -2.47 6.89
N ALA A 421 3.01 -2.28 5.95
CA ALA A 421 2.69 -1.62 4.70
C ALA A 421 3.70 -1.97 3.61
N THR A 422 3.22 -2.03 2.38
CA THR A 422 4.05 -1.95 1.20
C THR A 422 3.64 -0.69 0.47
N ILE A 423 4.61 0.16 0.14
CA ILE A 423 4.37 1.50 -0.37
C ILE A 423 5.28 1.68 -1.58
N ALA A 424 4.71 1.84 -2.76
CA ALA A 424 5.47 2.30 -3.91
C ALA A 424 5.47 3.82 -3.93
N ILE A 425 6.65 4.41 -4.12
CA ILE A 425 6.84 5.86 -4.09
C ILE A 425 7.43 6.36 -5.41
N ALA A 426 6.95 7.51 -5.85
CA ALA A 426 7.42 8.21 -7.04
C ALA A 426 7.78 9.67 -6.65
N PRO A 427 9.08 10.01 -6.56
CA PRO A 427 9.53 11.37 -6.25
C PRO A 427 9.19 12.30 -7.41
N VAL A 428 8.40 13.35 -7.15
CA VAL A 428 7.85 14.21 -8.20
C VAL A 428 8.91 15.16 -8.74
N THR A 429 9.01 15.22 -10.07
CA THR A 429 9.91 16.12 -10.79
C THR A 429 9.23 17.42 -11.19
N ASP A 430 7.96 17.37 -11.63
CA ASP A 430 7.19 18.54 -12.05
C ASP A 430 5.69 18.45 -11.71
N ILE A 431 5.01 19.60 -11.68
CA ILE A 431 3.56 19.71 -11.51
C ILE A 431 2.98 20.31 -12.79
N ILE A 432 2.12 19.56 -13.48
CA ILE A 432 1.53 19.94 -14.76
C ILE A 432 0.03 20.24 -14.55
N PRO A 433 -0.39 21.51 -14.56
CA PRO A 433 -1.80 21.86 -14.61
C PRO A 433 -2.43 21.37 -15.91
N VAL A 434 -3.50 20.59 -15.81
CA VAL A 434 -4.29 20.15 -16.94
C VAL A 434 -5.50 21.09 -17.05
N GLN A 435 -5.62 21.78 -18.19
CA GLN A 435 -6.81 22.56 -18.49
C GLN A 435 -7.93 21.64 -18.96
N GLY A 436 -9.17 21.93 -18.57
CA GLY A 436 -10.35 21.22 -19.07
C GLY A 436 -10.48 21.42 -20.58
N SER A 437 -10.71 20.34 -21.32
CA SER A 437 -11.06 20.35 -22.74
C SER A 437 -12.54 20.63 -22.95
#